data_AF-A0AAU9K1R6-F1
#
_entry.id   AF-A0AAU9K1R6-F1
#
_cell.length_a   1.000
_cell.length_b   1.000
_cell.length_c   1.000
_cell.angle_alpha   90.00
_cell.angle_beta   90.00
_cell.angle_gamma   90.00
#
_symmetry.space_group_name_H-M   'P 1'
#
loop_
_entity.id
_entity.type
_entity.pdbx_description
1 polymer ?
#
loop_
_entity_poly.entity_id
_entity_poly.type
_entity_poly.pdbx_seq_one_letter_code
_entity_poly.pdbx_strand_id
1 'polypeptide(L)'
;MYSPTDEIILHAQRAFDVCREQVYDYEDCRQLDYMGQHRPELCQKESLNLLKCYEKVEETEPICLGPMNNYRECFYKYSGNLLACEFEMDLFNKCQGNPKWYAEEGIKKYGGIRPDYDTKKDRPRF
;
A
#
# COMPACT_ATOMS: atom_id res chain seq x y z
N MET A 1 -3.46 2.47 -20.01
CA MET A 1 -2.48 3.48 -19.54
C MET A 1 -2.83 3.76 -18.09
N TYR A 2 -2.01 3.27 -17.15
CA TYR A 2 -2.25 3.38 -15.71
C TYR A 2 -2.02 4.83 -15.28
N SER A 3 -2.95 5.41 -14.50
CA SER A 3 -2.74 6.72 -13.91
C SER A 3 -1.77 6.57 -12.73
N PRO A 4 -0.67 7.35 -12.66
CA PRO A 4 0.27 7.31 -11.54
C PRO A 4 -0.41 7.52 -10.18
N THR A 5 -1.53 8.25 -10.13
CA THR A 5 -2.29 8.53 -8.91
C THR A 5 -2.93 7.32 -8.23
N ASP A 6 -3.22 6.26 -8.96
CA ASP A 6 -3.93 5.09 -8.39
C ASP A 6 -2.97 4.10 -7.71
N GLU A 7 -1.73 3.98 -8.20
CA GLU A 7 -0.67 3.26 -7.48
C GLU A 7 -0.28 3.98 -6.18
N ILE A 8 -0.34 5.32 -6.17
CA ILE A 8 0.01 6.13 -5.00
C ILE A 8 -0.89 5.85 -3.79
N ILE A 9 -2.20 5.67 -3.97
CA ILE A 9 -3.14 5.50 -2.83
C ILE A 9 -2.92 4.17 -2.07
N LEU A 10 -2.56 3.15 -2.82
CA LEU A 10 -2.30 1.79 -2.36
C LEU A 10 -1.06 1.66 -1.48
N HIS A 11 0.03 2.23 -1.99
CA HIS A 11 1.30 2.26 -1.30
C HIS A 11 1.24 3.27 -0.14
N ALA A 12 0.42 4.32 -0.24
CA ALA A 12 0.33 5.37 0.78
C ALA A 12 -0.13 4.88 2.16
N GLN A 13 -1.12 3.99 2.30
CA GLN A 13 -1.58 3.57 3.64
C GLN A 13 -0.55 2.71 4.37
N ARG A 14 -0.03 1.67 3.71
CA ARG A 14 1.02 0.81 4.27
C ARG A 14 2.30 1.62 4.55
N ALA A 15 2.71 2.46 3.60
CA ALA A 15 3.87 3.31 3.74
C ALA A 15 3.70 4.32 4.88
N PHE A 16 2.51 4.91 5.05
CA PHE A 16 2.22 5.77 6.18
C PHE A 16 2.30 5.03 7.51
N ASP A 17 1.78 3.80 7.61
CA ASP A 17 1.83 3.04 8.86
C ASP A 17 3.25 2.61 9.24
N VAL A 18 4.05 2.19 8.27
CA VAL A 18 5.44 1.75 8.51
C VAL A 18 6.36 2.95 8.72
N CYS A 19 6.21 4.01 7.92
CA CYS A 19 7.07 5.19 7.94
C CYS A 19 6.51 6.35 8.76
N ARG A 20 5.59 6.05 9.69
CA ARG A 20 4.83 7.06 10.44
C ARG A 20 5.73 8.06 11.17
N GLU A 21 6.80 7.57 11.77
CA GLU A 21 7.79 8.38 12.47
C GLU A 21 8.46 9.38 11.51
N GLN A 22 8.90 8.93 10.34
CA GLN A 22 9.54 9.78 9.35
C GLN A 22 8.56 10.81 8.75
N VAL A 23 7.28 10.45 8.66
CA VAL A 23 6.23 11.41 8.27
C VAL A 23 6.10 12.49 9.33
N TYR A 24 6.04 12.13 10.61
CA TYR A 24 5.96 13.10 11.70
C TYR A 24 7.21 13.98 11.77
N ASP A 25 8.41 13.42 11.66
CA ASP A 25 9.65 14.21 11.65
C ASP A 25 9.67 15.25 10.51
N TYR A 26 9.20 14.85 9.33
CA TYR A 26 9.13 15.75 8.18
C TYR A 26 8.02 16.81 8.34
N GLU A 27 6.84 16.42 8.79
CA GLU A 27 5.72 17.34 9.05
C GLU A 27 6.05 18.33 10.16
N ASP A 28 6.64 17.86 11.26
CA ASP A 28 7.10 18.70 12.37
C ASP A 28 8.14 19.69 11.86
N CYS A 29 9.16 19.24 11.12
CA CYS A 29 10.15 20.15 10.54
C CYS A 29 9.51 21.22 9.63
N ARG A 30 8.56 20.82 8.77
CA ARG A 30 7.90 21.74 7.83
C ARG A 30 6.97 22.73 8.54
N GLN A 31 6.36 22.31 9.64
CA GLN A 31 5.41 23.11 10.42
C GLN A 31 6.10 23.96 11.50
N LEU A 32 7.30 23.58 11.95
CA LEU A 32 8.09 24.35 12.92
C LEU A 32 8.52 25.68 12.30
N ASP A 33 7.90 26.76 12.77
CA ASP A 33 8.24 28.13 12.43
C ASP A 33 9.60 28.48 13.05
N TYR A 34 10.68 28.36 12.27
CA TYR A 34 11.94 28.99 12.64
C TYR A 34 11.75 30.51 12.49
N MET A 35 11.48 31.20 13.60
CA MET A 35 11.23 32.65 13.64
C MET A 35 9.95 33.11 12.90
N GLY A 36 8.89 32.29 12.88
CA GLY A 36 7.60 32.68 12.27
C GLY A 36 7.56 32.63 10.75
N GLN A 37 8.48 31.89 10.12
CA GLN A 37 8.48 31.65 8.67
C GLN A 37 8.64 30.14 8.38
N HIS A 38 7.67 29.56 7.66
CA HIS A 38 7.77 28.22 7.10
C HIS A 38 8.95 28.13 6.12
N ARG A 39 9.96 27.33 6.45
CA ARG A 39 11.15 27.09 5.61
C ARG A 39 11.31 25.61 5.25
N PRO A 40 10.46 25.10 4.33
CA PRO A 40 10.51 23.69 3.92
C PRO A 40 11.85 23.27 3.30
N GLU A 41 12.63 24.22 2.79
CA GLU A 41 13.98 23.98 2.24
C GLU A 41 14.98 23.45 3.28
N LEU A 42 14.78 23.79 4.56
CA LEU A 42 15.65 23.33 5.64
C LEU A 42 15.38 21.88 6.06
N CYS A 43 14.23 21.33 5.65
CA CYS A 43 13.79 19.97 5.97
C CYS A 43 14.21 18.92 4.94
N GLN A 44 15.26 19.22 4.16
CA GLN A 44 15.75 18.34 3.10
C GLN A 44 16.23 16.99 3.66
N LYS A 45 16.77 16.98 4.89
CA LYS A 45 17.25 15.75 5.53
C LYS A 45 16.07 14.85 5.90
N GLU A 46 15.04 15.42 6.50
CA GLU A 46 13.82 14.74 6.95
C GLU A 46 13.03 14.23 5.74
N SER A 47 12.95 15.01 4.66
CA SER A 47 12.32 14.57 3.41
C SER A 47 13.06 13.40 2.75
N LEU A 48 14.40 13.42 2.74
CA LEU A 48 15.19 12.30 2.23
C LEU A 48 15.01 11.04 3.07
N ASN A 49 14.89 11.15 4.39
CA ASN A 49 14.63 10.01 5.27
C ASN A 49 13.24 9.41 5.02
N LEU A 50 12.23 10.27 4.83
CA LEU A 50 10.88 9.84 4.49
C LEU A 50 10.85 9.12 3.14
N LEU A 51 11.48 9.69 2.10
CA LEU A 51 11.57 9.06 0.77
C LEU A 51 12.23 7.69 0.82
N LYS A 52 13.37 7.55 1.52
CA LYS A 52 14.04 6.26 1.68
C LYS A 52 13.17 5.22 2.37
N CYS A 53 12.34 5.65 3.33
CA CYS A 53 11.42 4.75 3.99
C CYS A 53 10.32 4.28 3.02
N TYR A 54 9.74 5.21 2.25
CA TYR A 54 8.74 4.89 1.23
C TYR A 54 9.28 3.96 0.14
N GLU A 55 10.45 4.23 -0.42
CA GLU A 55 11.10 3.36 -1.41
C GLU A 55 11.22 1.91 -0.88
N LYS A 56 11.63 1.75 0.38
CA LYS A 56 11.74 0.42 1.01
C LYS A 56 10.40 -0.26 1.22
N VAL A 57 9.32 0.49 1.48
CA VAL A 57 7.98 -0.09 1.65
C VAL A 57 7.32 -0.41 0.31
N GLU A 58 7.72 0.28 -0.76
CA GLU A 58 7.31 -0.03 -2.12
C GLU A 58 7.93 -1.33 -2.64
N GLU A 59 9.07 -1.76 -2.08
CA GLU A 59 9.65 -3.07 -2.36
C GLU A 59 8.67 -4.18 -1.95
N THR A 60 8.04 -4.77 -2.96
CA THR A 60 7.06 -5.83 -2.78
C THR A 60 7.74 -7.19 -2.94
N GLU A 61 7.72 -8.00 -1.89
CA GLU A 61 8.16 -9.40 -1.96
C GLU A 61 7.45 -10.16 -3.08
N PRO A 62 8.16 -10.91 -3.95
CA PRO A 62 7.56 -11.56 -5.12
C PRO A 62 6.35 -12.44 -4.81
N ILE A 63 6.35 -13.09 -3.64
CA ILE A 63 5.25 -13.95 -3.20
C ILE A 63 3.94 -13.18 -2.94
N CYS A 64 4.04 -11.88 -2.65
CA CYS A 64 2.91 -11.00 -2.38
C CYS A 64 2.35 -10.30 -3.62
N LEU A 65 2.95 -10.50 -4.79
CA LEU A 65 2.46 -9.94 -6.06
C LEU A 65 1.04 -10.42 -6.42
N GLY A 66 0.68 -11.65 -6.06
CA GLY A 66 -0.68 -12.17 -6.26
C GLY A 66 -1.73 -11.36 -5.50
N PRO A 67 -1.65 -11.28 -4.15
CA PRO A 67 -2.49 -10.40 -3.34
C PRO A 67 -2.51 -8.95 -3.80
N MET A 68 -1.36 -8.40 -4.18
CA MET A 68 -1.23 -7.04 -4.70
C MET A 68 -2.08 -6.84 -5.97
N ASN A 69 -2.00 -7.77 -6.92
CA ASN A 69 -2.78 -7.71 -8.15
C ASN A 69 -4.29 -7.86 -7.87
N ASN A 70 -4.68 -8.78 -6.99
CA ASN A 70 -6.08 -8.94 -6.59
C ASN A 70 -6.65 -7.64 -6.02
N TYR A 71 -5.90 -6.99 -5.12
CA TYR A 71 -6.28 -5.69 -4.60
C TYR A 71 -6.38 -4.67 -5.73
N ARG A 72 -5.36 -4.55 -6.59
CA ARG A 72 -5.32 -3.53 -7.66
C ARG A 72 -6.54 -3.66 -8.56
N GLU A 73 -6.86 -4.87 -8.99
CA GLU A 73 -8.04 -5.13 -9.78
C GLU A 73 -9.33 -4.76 -9.04
N CYS A 74 -9.44 -5.07 -7.74
CA CYS A 74 -10.58 -4.65 -6.93
C CYS A 74 -10.70 -3.11 -6.90
N PHE A 75 -9.59 -2.43 -6.59
CA PHE A 75 -9.53 -0.98 -6.51
C PHE A 75 -9.99 -0.33 -7.81
N TYR A 76 -9.52 -0.83 -8.96
CA TYR A 76 -9.99 -0.36 -10.26
C TYR A 76 -11.46 -0.66 -10.52
N LYS A 77 -11.92 -1.87 -10.19
CA LYS A 77 -13.33 -2.27 -10.39
C LYS A 77 -14.30 -1.39 -9.61
N TYR A 78 -13.90 -0.92 -8.43
CA TYR A 78 -14.71 -0.07 -7.57
C TYR A 78 -14.28 1.40 -7.58
N SER A 79 -13.60 1.85 -8.64
CA SER A 79 -13.21 3.26 -8.86
C SER A 79 -12.51 3.91 -7.66
N GLY A 80 -11.63 3.16 -7.00
CA GLY A 80 -10.85 3.61 -5.85
C GLY A 80 -11.54 3.52 -4.49
N ASN A 81 -12.72 2.88 -4.41
CA ASN A 81 -13.39 2.68 -3.12
C ASN A 81 -12.67 1.61 -2.27
N LEU A 82 -11.85 2.06 -1.34
CA LEU A 82 -11.07 1.21 -0.42
C LEU A 82 -11.95 0.27 0.43
N LEU A 83 -13.14 0.71 0.86
CA LEU A 83 -14.02 -0.10 1.70
C LEU A 83 -14.56 -1.33 0.95
N ALA A 84 -14.74 -1.22 -0.36
CA ALA A 84 -15.18 -2.34 -1.18
C ALA A 84 -14.09 -3.41 -1.38
N CYS A 85 -12.83 -3.08 -1.07
CA CYS A 85 -11.64 -3.90 -1.30
C CYS A 85 -10.87 -4.20 0.00
N GLU A 86 -11.53 -4.05 1.14
CA GLU A 86 -10.93 -4.22 2.47
C GLU A 86 -10.25 -5.59 2.58
N PHE A 87 -10.89 -6.66 2.10
CA PHE A 87 -10.35 -8.02 2.18
C PHE A 87 -9.03 -8.17 1.40
N GLU A 88 -9.00 -7.75 0.14
CA GLU A 88 -7.82 -7.84 -0.71
C GLU A 88 -6.69 -6.97 -0.15
N MET A 89 -7.04 -5.82 0.42
CA MET A 89 -6.10 -4.89 1.04
C MET A 89 -5.46 -5.52 2.26
N ASP A 90 -6.27 -6.11 3.13
CA ASP A 90 -5.84 -6.79 4.34
C ASP A 90 -4.95 -7.97 4.03
N LEU A 91 -5.29 -8.75 3.00
CA LEU A 91 -4.51 -9.91 2.59
C LEU A 91 -3.13 -9.49 2.05
N PHE A 92 -3.10 -8.43 1.23
CA PHE A 92 -1.85 -7.86 0.75
C PHE A 92 -0.99 -7.34 1.91
N ASN A 93 -1.58 -6.56 2.82
CA ASN A 93 -0.89 -6.02 4.00
C ASN A 93 -0.37 -7.13 4.93
N LYS A 94 -1.12 -8.21 5.14
CA LYS A 94 -0.69 -9.36 5.93
C LYS A 94 0.47 -10.10 5.24
N CYS A 95 0.41 -10.25 3.93
CA CYS A 95 1.52 -10.82 3.16
C CYS A 95 2.79 -9.98 3.31
N GLN A 96 2.71 -8.66 3.11
CA GLN A 96 3.84 -7.75 3.28
C GLN A 96 4.40 -7.74 4.71
N GLY A 97 3.55 -7.97 5.73
CA GLY A 97 3.99 -8.04 7.13
C GLY A 97 4.65 -9.36 7.49
N ASN A 98 4.22 -10.45 6.86
CA ASN A 98 4.77 -11.78 7.11
C ASN A 98 4.68 -12.66 5.84
N PRO A 99 5.64 -12.52 4.91
CA PRO A 99 5.64 -13.28 3.66
C PRO A 99 5.72 -14.80 3.89
N LYS A 100 6.43 -15.21 4.95
CA LYS A 100 6.56 -16.61 5.34
C LYS A 100 5.22 -17.24 5.75
N TRP A 101 4.44 -16.53 6.57
CA TRP A 101 3.07 -16.96 6.91
C TRP A 101 2.20 -17.08 5.66
N TYR A 102 2.30 -16.12 4.74
CA TYR A 102 1.54 -16.17 3.50
C TYR A 102 1.93 -17.40 2.66
N ALA A 103 3.22 -17.75 2.60
CA ALA A 103 3.70 -18.96 1.94
C ALA A 103 3.14 -20.26 2.55
N GLU A 104 3.09 -20.33 3.89
CA GLU A 104 2.78 -21.55 4.62
C GLU A 104 1.27 -21.80 4.77
N GLU A 105 0.51 -20.72 4.97
CA GLU A 105 -0.92 -20.74 5.32
C GLU A 105 -1.78 -19.89 4.39
N GLY A 106 -1.29 -18.70 4.00
CA GLY A 106 -2.04 -17.75 3.18
C GLY A 106 -2.42 -18.33 1.81
N ILE A 107 -1.47 -18.96 1.12
CA ILE A 107 -1.72 -19.62 -0.18
C ILE A 107 -2.69 -20.80 -0.03
N LYS A 108 -2.68 -21.54 1.07
CA LYS A 108 -3.62 -22.67 1.23
C LYS A 108 -5.04 -22.20 1.51
N LYS A 109 -5.18 -21.12 2.26
CA LYS A 109 -6.47 -20.57 2.71
C LYS A 109 -7.11 -19.65 1.67
N TYR A 110 -6.30 -18.97 0.88
CA TYR A 110 -6.73 -17.91 -0.04
C TYR A 110 -6.19 -18.09 -1.47
N GLY A 111 -5.44 -19.15 -1.74
CA GLY A 111 -4.70 -19.31 -2.99
C GLY A 111 -5.56 -19.78 -4.16
N GLY A 112 -5.45 -18.99 -5.21
CA GLY A 112 -5.85 -19.32 -6.57
C GLY A 112 -7.33 -19.04 -6.83
N ILE A 113 -7.61 -17.82 -7.30
CA ILE A 113 -8.93 -17.33 -7.74
C ILE A 113 -9.75 -16.79 -6.57
N ARG A 114 -10.05 -15.48 -6.68
CA ARG A 114 -11.13 -14.79 -5.97
C ARG A 114 -12.31 -15.75 -5.70
N PRO A 115 -12.66 -16.09 -4.45
CA PRO A 115 -13.79 -16.99 -4.19
C PRO A 115 -15.12 -16.43 -4.73
N ASP A 116 -15.18 -15.12 -4.93
CA ASP A 116 -16.25 -14.33 -5.53
C ASP A 116 -16.09 -14.12 -7.05
N TYR A 117 -15.21 -14.84 -7.76
CA TYR A 117 -15.01 -14.72 -9.21
C TYR A 117 -15.16 -16.07 -9.90
N ASP A 118 -16.12 -16.16 -10.82
CA ASP A 118 -16.36 -17.33 -11.63
C ASP A 118 -15.42 -17.33 -12.83
N THR A 119 -14.30 -18.05 -12.72
CA THR A 119 -13.33 -18.22 -13.83
C THR A 119 -13.88 -18.91 -15.05
N LYS A 120 -15.03 -19.60 -14.95
CA LYS A 120 -15.70 -20.19 -16.12
C LYS A 120 -16.57 -19.20 -16.87
N LYS A 121 -17.02 -18.13 -16.20
CA LYS A 121 -17.93 -17.12 -16.74
C LYS A 121 -17.29 -15.73 -16.82
N ASP A 122 -16.02 -15.63 -16.45
CA ASP A 122 -15.22 -14.40 -16.43
C ASP A 122 -15.92 -13.23 -15.72
N ARG A 123 -16.58 -13.51 -14.58
CA ARG A 123 -17.41 -12.54 -13.86
C ARG A 123 -17.52 -12.82 -12.37
N PRO A 124 -17.93 -11.86 -11.53
CA PRO A 124 -18.15 -12.11 -10.11
C PRO A 124 -19.29 -13.11 -9.83
N ARG A 125 -19.14 -13.93 -8.78
CA ARG A 125 -20.18 -14.79 -8.19
C ARG A 125 -20.97 -13.96 -7.19
N PHE A 126 -22.13 -13.48 -7.62
CA PHE A 126 -23.21 -13.04 -6.73
C PHE A 126 -24.11 -14.23 -6.43
#